data_AF-A0A9D5ZIB7-F1
#
_entry.id   AF-A0A9D5ZIB7-F1
#
_cell.length_a   1.000
_cell.length_b   1.000
_cell.length_c   1.000
_cell.angle_alpha   90.00
_cell.angle_beta   90.00
_cell.angle_gamma   90.00
#
_symmetry.space_group_name_H-M   'P 1'
#
loop_
_entity.id
_entity.type
_entity.pdbx_description
1 polymer ?
#
loop_
_entity_poly.entity_id
_entity_poly.type
_entity_poly.pdbx_seq_one_letter_code
_entity_poly.pdbx_strand_id
1 'polypeptide(L)' 'MGVGKTMLAQVARMKAAAMDTSVSAMVKGFLVQWASGESENEQLKREERSLRAAVLTFTASDRLNRDEVHDRYAIS' A
#
# COMPACT_ATOMS: atom_id res chain seq x y z
N MET A 1 -19.19 26.34 5.68
CA MET A 1 -18.55 25.00 5.74
C MET A 1 -17.57 24.89 6.93
N GLY A 2 -18.01 25.17 8.17
CA GLY A 2 -17.09 25.33 9.32
C GLY A 2 -17.45 24.56 10.60
N VAL A 3 -18.70 24.11 10.75
CA VAL A 3 -19.20 23.54 12.01
C VAL A 3 -18.91 22.04 12.14
N GLY A 4 -18.84 21.30 11.03
CA GLY A 4 -18.60 19.85 11.05
C GLY A 4 -17.18 19.46 11.50
N LYS A 5 -16.16 20.22 11.08
CA LYS A 5 -14.75 19.95 11.41
C LYS A 5 -14.44 20.26 12.89
N THR A 6 -15.06 21.29 13.45
CA THR A 6 -14.90 21.67 14.86
C THR A 6 -15.62 20.68 15.79
N MET A 7 -16.81 20.21 15.43
CA MET A 7 -17.51 19.15 16.18
C MET A 7 -16.71 17.84 16.22
N LEU A 8 -16.17 17.40 15.08
CA LEU A 8 -15.30 16.20 15.02
C LEU A 8 -14.06 16.35 15.92
N ALA A 9 -13.39 17.50 15.85
CA ALA A 9 -12.21 17.76 16.68
C ALA A 9 -12.56 17.75 18.18
N GLN A 10 -13.74 18.24 18.56
CA GLN A 10 -14.18 18.26 19.95
C GLN A 10 -14.46 16.87 20.50
N VAL A 11 -15.19 16.04 19.75
CA VAL A 11 -15.45 14.65 20.12
C VAL A 11 -14.15 13.84 20.21
N ALA A 12 -13.21 14.06 19.27
CA ALA A 12 -11.90 13.42 19.31
C ALA A 12 -11.11 13.76 20.58
N ARG A 13 -11.14 15.02 21.02
CA ARG A 13 -10.48 15.44 22.27
C ARG A 13 -11.10 14.79 23.51
N MET A 14 -12.43 14.73 23.57
CA MET A 14 -13.12 14.07 24.69
C MET A 14 -12.73 12.60 24.80
N LYS A 15 -12.70 11.88 23.66
CA LYS A 15 -12.25 10.48 23.65
C LYS A 15 -10.77 10.33 24.04
N ALA A 16 -9.90 11.20 23.54
CA ALA A 16 -8.48 11.16 23.88
C ALA A 16 -8.25 11.38 25.38
N ALA A 17 -8.93 12.36 25.98
CA ALA A 17 -8.85 12.63 27.41
C ALA A 17 -9.36 11.46 28.26
N ALA A 18 -10.43 10.78 27.83
CA ALA A 18 -10.93 9.57 28.49
C ALA A 18 -9.94 8.39 28.45
N MET A 19 -8.96 8.43 27.55
CA MET A 19 -7.87 7.45 27.42
C MET A 19 -6.54 7.99 27.98
N ASP A 20 -6.58 9.04 28.82
CA ASP A 20 -5.40 9.74 29.38
C ASP A 20 -4.36 10.13 28.31
N THR A 21 -4.85 10.52 27.13
CA THR A 21 -4.00 10.91 26.00
C THR A 21 -4.53 12.16 25.32
N SER A 22 -3.81 12.62 24.30
CA SER A 22 -4.20 13.75 23.46
C SER A 22 -4.43 13.31 22.03
N VAL A 23 -5.24 14.05 21.29
CA VAL A 23 -5.48 13.78 19.86
C VAL A 23 -4.17 13.79 19.08
N SER A 24 -3.25 14.71 19.39
CA SER A 24 -1.92 14.76 18.77
C SER A 24 -1.07 13.55 19.11
N ALA A 25 -1.11 13.04 20.34
CA ALA A 25 -0.41 11.82 20.72
C ALA A 25 -1.00 10.58 20.03
N MET A 26 -2.32 10.47 19.91
CA MET A 26 -2.97 9.39 19.16
C MET A 26 -2.64 9.43 17.67
N VAL A 27 -2.69 10.62 17.04
CA VAL A 27 -2.31 10.81 15.65
C VAL A 27 -0.83 10.47 15.44
N LYS A 28 0.05 10.92 16.35
CA LYS A 28 1.47 10.57 16.31
C LYS A 28 1.68 9.06 16.43
N GLY A 29 0.99 8.40 17.36
CA GLY A 29 1.05 6.96 17.53
C GLY A 29 0.59 6.20 16.28
N PHE A 30 -0.53 6.61 15.69
CA PHE A 30 -1.03 6.06 14.44
C PHE A 30 -0.02 6.24 13.29
N LEU A 31 0.52 7.44 13.11
CA LEU A 31 1.50 7.72 12.05
C LEU A 31 2.80 6.94 12.25
N VAL A 32 3.26 6.77 13.49
CA VAL A 32 4.42 5.93 13.81
C VAL A 32 4.09 4.48 13.51
N GLN A 33 2.95 3.95 13.97
CA GLN A 33 2.53 2.57 13.68
C GLN A 33 2.47 2.34 12.16
N TRP A 34 1.83 3.25 11.44
CA TRP A 34 1.73 3.24 9.98
C TRP A 34 3.09 3.29 9.29
N ALA A 35 4.03 4.09 9.78
CA ALA A 35 5.38 4.18 9.24
C ALA A 35 6.30 3.02 9.68
N SER A 36 5.98 2.35 10.79
CA SER A 36 6.80 1.30 11.44
C SER A 36 6.44 -0.12 11.04
N GLY A 37 5.24 -0.37 10.50
CA GLY A 37 4.99 -1.61 9.79
C GLY A 37 6.00 -1.70 8.65
N GLU A 38 6.62 -2.87 8.44
CA GLU A 38 7.35 -3.15 7.21
C GLU A 38 6.40 -2.76 6.07
N SER A 39 6.67 -1.60 5.45
CA SER A 39 5.64 -1.01 4.61
C SER A 39 5.33 -2.04 3.54
N GLU A 40 4.06 -2.24 3.22
CA GLU A 40 3.64 -3.10 2.12
C GLU A 40 4.54 -2.89 0.89
N ASN A 41 5.02 -1.66 0.68
CA ASN A 41 6.06 -1.27 -0.26
C ASN A 41 7.42 -1.98 -0.08
N GLU A 42 8.00 -2.04 1.13
CA GLU A 42 9.25 -2.80 1.38
C GLU A 42 9.06 -4.31 1.20
N GLN A 43 7.91 -4.86 1.58
CA GLN A 43 7.57 -6.26 1.29
C GLN A 43 7.48 -6.49 -0.23
N LEU A 44 6.76 -5.63 -0.95
CA LEU A 44 6.63 -5.67 -2.41
C LEU A 44 7.98 -5.53 -3.11
N LYS A 45 8.87 -4.66 -2.62
CA LYS A 45 10.24 -4.53 -3.15
C LYS A 45 11.06 -5.81 -2.93
N ARG A 46 10.86 -6.51 -1.81
CA ARG A 46 11.51 -7.81 -1.56
C ARG A 46 10.99 -8.87 -2.51
N GLU A 47 9.68 -8.95 -2.69
CA GLU A 47 9.03 -9.87 -3.64
C GLU A 47 9.44 -9.58 -5.08
N GLU A 48 9.47 -8.31 -5.50
CA GLU A 48 9.96 -7.88 -6.81
C GLU A 48 11.41 -8.32 -7.05
N ARG A 49 12.30 -8.10 -6.08
CA ARG A 49 13.70 -8.54 -6.18
C ARG A 49 13.79 -10.05 -6.34
N SER A 50 12.99 -10.82 -5.59
CA SER A 50 12.94 -12.28 -5.70
C SER A 50 12.43 -12.72 -7.08
N LEU A 51 11.37 -12.10 -7.57
CA LEU A 51 10.78 -12.42 -8.87
C LEU A 51 11.74 -12.08 -10.01
N ARG A 52 12.39 -10.91 -9.96
CA ARG A 52 13.38 -10.49 -10.95
C ARG A 52 14.60 -11.42 -10.95
N ALA A 53 15.07 -11.85 -9.78
CA ALA A 53 16.17 -12.80 -9.68
C ALA A 53 15.82 -14.18 -10.26
N ALA A 54 14.53 -14.57 -10.25
CA ALA A 54 14.05 -15.79 -10.89
C ALA A 54 14.01 -15.71 -12.43
N VAL A 55 14.09 -14.50 -13.02
CA VAL A 55 14.22 -14.32 -14.46
C VAL A 55 15.68 -14.50 -14.86
N LEU A 56 16.06 -15.73 -15.22
CA LEU A 56 17.43 -16.09 -15.60
C LEU A 56 17.81 -15.57 -17.00
N THR A 57 16.84 -15.53 -17.91
CA THR A 57 17.04 -15.08 -19.30
C THR A 57 15.76 -14.40 -19.80
N PHE A 58 15.90 -13.17 -20.26
CA PHE A 58 14.86 -12.46 -21.01
C PHE A 58 15.40 -12.17 -22.39
N THR A 59 14.92 -12.88 -23.41
CA THR A 59 15.25 -12.57 -24.81
C THR A 59 14.03 -11.97 -25.49
N ALA A 60 14.25 -10.84 -26.16
CA ALA A 60 13.20 -10.19 -26.94
C ALA A 60 12.71 -11.06 -28.10
N SER A 61 13.50 -12.05 -28.53
CA SER A 61 13.13 -13.02 -29.56
C SER A 61 12.12 -14.07 -29.10
N ASP A 62 11.94 -14.26 -27.78
CA ASP A 62 10.87 -15.12 -27.23
C ASP A 62 9.50 -14.40 -27.19
N ARG A 63 9.46 -13.13 -27.61
CA ARG A 63 8.19 -12.40 -27.73
C ARG A 63 7.42 -13.01 -28.88
N LEU A 64 6.27 -13.58 -28.55
CA LEU A 64 5.31 -13.99 -29.56
C LEU A 64 4.98 -12.82 -30.47
N ASN A 65 4.96 -13.08 -31.77
CA ASN A 65 4.43 -12.16 -32.75
C ASN A 65 2.90 -12.04 -32.60
N ARG A 66 2.32 -11.03 -33.25
CA ARG A 66 0.90 -10.71 -33.10
C ARG A 66 -0.02 -11.89 -33.43
N ASP A 67 0.34 -12.69 -34.42
CA ASP A 67 -0.48 -13.82 -34.87
C ASP A 67 -0.40 -14.98 -33.87
N GLU A 68 0.80 -15.28 -33.35
CA GLU A 68 1.01 -16.27 -32.29
C GLU A 68 0.29 -15.91 -30.98
N VAL A 69 0.14 -14.62 -30.68
CA VAL A 69 -0.66 -14.14 -29.54
C VAL A 69 -2.13 -14.46 -29.76
N HIS A 70 -2.67 -14.21 -30.95
CA HIS A 70 -4.07 -14.48 -31.27
C HIS A 70 -4.40 -15.98 -31.19
N ASP A 71 -3.51 -16.84 -31.67
CA ASP A 71 -3.68 -18.30 -31.63
C ASP A 71 -3.72 -18.84 -30.19
N ARG A 72 -2.93 -18.26 -29.28
CA ARG A 72 -2.91 -18.65 -27.86
C ARG A 72 -4.24 -18.36 -27.15
N TYR A 73 -4.89 -17.25 -27.49
CA TYR A 73 -6.18 -16.85 -26.91
C TYR A 73 -7.39 -17.46 -27.64
N ALA A 74 -7.17 -18.13 -28.77
CA ALA A 74 -8.22 -18.80 -29.52
C ALA A 74 -8.64 -20.17 -28.94
N ILE A 75 -7.93 -20.68 -27.92
CA ILE A 75 -8.21 -21.96 -27.23
C ILE A 75 -8.56 -21.73 -25.75
N SER A 76 -9.19 -20.60 -25.40
CA SER A 76 -9.82 -20.39 -24.08
C SER A 76 -11.33 -20.26 -24.21
#